data_AF-A0A7W1C5Z4-F1
#
_entry.id   AF-A0A7W1C5Z4-F1
#
_cell.length_a   1.000
_cell.length_b   1.000
_cell.length_c   1.000
_cell.angle_alpha   90.00
_cell.angle_beta   90.00
_cell.angle_gamma   90.00
#
_symmetry.space_group_name_H-M   'P 1'
#
loop_
_entity.id
_entity.type
_entity.pdbx_description
1 polymer ?
#
loop_
_entity_poly.entity_id
_entity_poly.type
_entity_poly.pdbx_seq_one_letter_code
_entity_poly.pdbx_strand_id
1 'polypeptide(L)' 'MIHPSRRLDELERSHAAEHGPRSYSEALAIFAGLWREAEALNPGFPGDWRVDLAPDLAVARAVNGLPPRA' A
#
# COMPACT_ATOMS: atom_id res chain seq x y z
N MET A 1 0.21 2.45 19.16
CA MET A 1 -0.16 3.65 18.39
C MET A 1 1.08 4.06 17.64
N ILE A 2 1.12 3.91 16.31
CA ILE A 2 2.26 4.39 15.52
C ILE A 2 2.14 5.91 15.55
N HIS A 3 3.07 6.60 16.20
CA HIS A 3 3.09 8.06 16.17
C HIS A 3 3.59 8.50 14.79
N PRO A 4 2.79 9.28 14.04
CA PRO A 4 3.27 9.81 12.78
C PRO A 4 4.48 10.69 13.06
N SER A 5 5.61 10.36 12.43
CA SER A 5 6.78 11.23 12.49
C SER A 5 6.48 12.48 11.65
N ARG A 6 7.05 13.63 12.03
CA ARG A 6 6.96 14.87 11.24
C ARG A 6 7.33 14.65 9.76
N ARG A 7 8.24 13.70 9.50
CA ARG A 7 8.69 13.33 8.16
C ARG A 7 7.63 12.58 7.36
N LEU A 8 6.77 11.79 8.02
CA LEU A 8 5.62 11.14 7.39
C LEU A 8 4.56 12.19 7.01
N ASP A 9 4.24 13.12 7.91
CA ASP A 9 3.27 14.19 7.64
C ASP A 9 3.71 15.15 6.51
N GLU A 10 5.01 15.40 6.38
CA GLU A 10 5.59 16.19 5.29
C GLU A 10 5.51 15.43 3.96
N LEU A 11 5.81 14.12 3.98
CA LEU A 11 5.71 13.25 2.81
C LEU A 11 4.26 13.15 2.31
N GLU A 12 3.31 12.88 3.20
CA GLU A 12 1.89 12.74 2.87
C GLU A 12 1.31 14.04 2.29
N ARG A 13 1.70 15.21 2.85
CA ARG A 13 1.30 16.52 2.29
C ARG A 13 1.88 16.78 0.90
N SER A 14 3.16 16.48 0.68
CA SER A 14 3.79 16.64 -0.63
C SER A 14 3.12 15.75 -1.66
N HIS A 15 2.87 14.49 -1.30
CA HIS A 15 2.23 13.52 -2.17
C HIS A 15 0.78 13.89 -2.50
N ALA A 16 0.00 14.36 -1.51
CA ALA A 16 -1.36 14.84 -1.72
C ALA A 16 -1.44 16.09 -2.61
N ALA A 17 -0.44 16.97 -2.53
CA ALA A 17 -0.35 18.17 -3.39
C ALA A 17 -0.04 17.82 -4.86
N GLU A 18 0.83 16.83 -5.09
CA GLU A 18 1.21 16.41 -6.45
C GLU A 18 0.18 15.49 -7.13
N HIS A 19 -0.57 14.72 -6.36
CA HIS A 19 -1.42 13.65 -6.91
C HIS A 19 -2.90 13.73 -6.56
N GLY A 20 -3.30 14.74 -5.77
CA GLY A 20 -4.65 14.88 -5.23
C GLY A 20 -4.98 13.82 -4.17
N PRO A 21 -6.12 13.96 -3.46
CA PRO A 21 -6.59 12.90 -2.57
C PRO A 21 -6.97 11.68 -3.42
N ARG A 22 -6.14 10.64 -3.39
CA ARG A 22 -6.51 9.31 -3.90
C ARG A 22 -7.06 8.49 -2.75
N SER A 23 -8.19 7.84 -2.98
CA SER A 23 -8.63 6.78 -2.09
C SER A 23 -7.57 5.66 -2.04
N TYR A 24 -7.49 4.95 -0.92
CA TYR A 24 -6.61 3.79 -0.80
C TYR A 24 -6.84 2.77 -1.93
N SER A 25 -8.09 2.60 -2.36
CA SER A 25 -8.46 1.74 -3.49
C SER A 25 -7.88 2.22 -4.84
N GLU A 26 -7.85 3.53 -5.10
CA GLU A 26 -7.27 4.07 -6.33
C GLU A 26 -5.75 3.92 -6.33
N ALA A 27 -5.09 4.18 -5.19
CA ALA A 27 -3.65 3.97 -5.04
C ALA A 27 -3.29 2.49 -5.27
N LEU A 28 -4.07 1.57 -4.70
CA LEU A 28 -3.88 0.13 -4.86
C LEU A 28 -4.06 -0.34 -6.31
N ALA A 29 -5.04 0.22 -7.02
CA ALA A 29 -5.28 -0.10 -8.44
C ALA A 29 -4.11 0.35 -9.32
N ILE A 30 -3.56 1.55 -9.08
CA ILE A 30 -2.38 2.06 -9.80
C ILE A 30 -1.16 1.19 -9.50
N PHE A 31 -0.93 0.86 -8.23
CA PHE A 31 0.18 -0.03 -7.84
C PHE A 31 0.07 -1.38 -8.54
N ALA A 32 -1.11 -2.01 -8.54
CA ALA A 32 -1.33 -3.29 -9.20
C ALA A 32 -1.07 -3.21 -10.71
N GLY A 33 -1.44 -2.11 -11.36
CA GLY A 33 -1.12 -1.86 -12.78
C GLY A 33 0.38 -1.79 -13.04
N LEU A 34 1.10 -0.97 -12.25
CA LEU A 34 2.56 -0.82 -12.35
C LEU A 34 3.30 -2.13 -12.09
N TRP A 35 2.81 -2.95 -11.16
CA TRP A 35 3.39 -4.25 -10.85
C TRP A 35 3.35 -5.20 -12.04
N ARG A 36 2.21 -5.30 -12.74
CA ARG A 36 2.10 -6.16 -13.94
C ARG A 36 3.03 -5.72 -15.06
N GLU A 37 3.22 -4.40 -15.23
CA GLU A 37 4.18 -3.87 -16.20
C GLU A 37 5.61 -4.26 -15.81
N ALA A 38 5.94 -4.19 -14.51
CA ALA A 38 7.25 -4.64 -14.01
C ALA A 38 7.47 -6.15 -14.21
N GLU A 39 6.44 -6.99 -13.98
CA GLU A 39 6.48 -8.44 -14.26
C GLU A 39 6.71 -8.72 -15.76
N ALA A 40 6.05 -7.96 -16.64
CA ALA A 40 6.23 -8.10 -18.09
C ALA A 40 7.65 -7.72 -18.54
N LEU A 41 8.24 -6.69 -17.93
CA LEU A 41 9.59 -6.23 -18.26
C LEU A 41 10.69 -7.11 -17.65
N ASN A 42 10.42 -7.75 -16.51
CA ASN A 42 11.37 -8.63 -15.85
C ASN A 42 10.65 -9.88 -15.31
N PRO A 43 10.55 -10.94 -16.14
CA PRO A 43 9.84 -12.18 -15.77
C PRO A 43 10.42 -12.93 -14.58
N GLY A 44 11.63 -12.57 -14.12
CA GLY A 44 12.29 -13.14 -12.93
C GLY A 44 12.21 -12.25 -11.69
N PHE A 45 11.57 -11.08 -11.77
CA PHE A 45 11.33 -10.16 -10.66
C PHE A 45 10.12 -10.64 -9.82
N PRO A 46 10.01 -10.23 -8.53
CA PRO A 46 9.46 -11.07 -7.48
C PRO A 46 7.96 -11.34 -7.66
N GLY A 47 7.51 -12.43 -7.03
CA GLY A 47 6.16 -12.97 -7.13
C GLY A 47 5.06 -12.05 -6.58
N ASP A 48 3.86 -12.61 -6.35
CA ASP A 48 2.66 -11.84 -6.01
C ASP A 48 2.88 -10.89 -4.83
N TRP A 49 3.00 -9.59 -5.10
CA TRP A 49 3.15 -8.50 -4.12
C TRP A 49 2.07 -8.51 -3.03
N ARG A 50 0.92 -9.15 -3.28
CA ARG A 50 -0.13 -9.30 -2.26
C ARG A 50 0.35 -10.08 -1.05
N VAL A 51 1.35 -10.95 -1.22
CA VAL A 51 1.96 -11.72 -0.13
C VAL A 51 2.64 -10.76 0.85
N ASP A 52 3.28 -9.71 0.36
CA ASP A 52 3.94 -8.68 1.19
C ASP A 52 2.93 -7.80 1.94
N LEU A 53 1.70 -7.64 1.40
CA LEU A 53 0.63 -6.89 2.07
C LEU A 53 -0.17 -7.68 3.10
N ALA A 54 -0.14 -9.01 3.05
CA ALA A 54 -0.92 -9.84 3.97
C ALA A 54 -0.63 -9.55 5.47
N PRO A 55 0.64 -9.35 5.90
CA PRO A 55 0.96 -8.94 7.26
C PRO A 55 0.36 -7.58 7.64
N ASP A 56 0.48 -6.59 6.75
CA ASP A 56 -0.02 -5.23 7.00
C ASP A 56 -1.54 -5.21 7.15
N LEU A 57 -2.24 -5.97 6.29
CA LEU A 57 -3.68 -6.14 6.38
C LEU A 57 -4.10 -6.86 7.67
N ALA A 58 -3.34 -7.86 8.12
CA ALA A 58 -3.60 -8.55 9.37
C ALA A 58 -3.47 -7.61 10.58
N VAL A 59 -2.40 -6.80 10.62
CA VAL A 59 -2.19 -5.78 11.65
C VAL A 59 -3.29 -4.73 11.62
N ALA A 60 -3.63 -4.20 10.44
CA ALA A 60 -4.69 -3.21 10.29
C ALA A 60 -6.05 -3.74 10.80
N ARG A 61 -6.39 -5.01 10.49
CA ARG A 61 -7.60 -5.65 11.01
C ARG A 61 -7.59 -5.76 12.53
N ALA A 62 -6.49 -6.24 13.11
CA ALA A 62 -6.36 -6.38 14.55
C ALA A 62 -6.51 -5.03 15.28
N VAL A 63 -5.86 -3.97 14.77
CA VAL A 63 -5.96 -2.61 15.33
C VAL A 63 -7.38 -2.06 15.27
N ASN A 64 -8.15 -2.43 14.23
CA ASN A 64 -9.54 -1.99 14.06
C ASN A 64 -10.57 -2.97 14.68
N GLY A 65 -10.14 -3.97 15.47
CA GLY A 65 -11.03 -4.94 16.12
C GLY A 65 -11.77 -5.87 15.14
N LEU A 66 -11.27 -6.01 13.92
CA LEU A 66 -11.84 -6.88 12.90
C LEU A 66 -11.27 -8.31 13.05
N PRO A 67 -12.09 -9.37 12.81
CA PRO A 67 -11.63 -10.75 12.90
C PRO A 67 -10.53 -11.06 11.86
N PRO A 68 -9.69 -12.09 12.05
CA PRO A 68 -8.78 -12.54 10.99
C PRO A 68 -9.53 -12.87 9.70
N ARG A 69 -8.89 -12.68 8.54
CA ARG A 69 -9.46 -13.11 7.26
C ARG A 69 -9.24 -14.63 7.14
N ALA A 70 -10.30 -15.37 6.80
CA ALA A 70 -10.25 -16.82 6.57
C ALA A 70 -9.48 -17.18 5.30
#